data_AF-A0A2U0AJ80-F1
#
_entry.id   AF-A0A2U0AJ80-F1
#
_cell.length_a   1.000
_cell.length_b   1.000
_cell.length_c   1.000
_cell.angle_alpha   90.00
_cell.angle_beta   90.00
_cell.angle_gamma   90.00
#
_symmetry.space_group_name_H-M   'P 1'
#
loop_
_entity.id
_entity.type
_entity.pdbx_description
1 polymer ?
#
loop_
_entity_poly.entity_id
_entity_poly.type
_entity_poly.pdbx_seq_one_letter_code
_entity_poly.pdbx_strand_id
1 'polypeptide(L)' 'MNPSPILIIGKNGKTGSRVEQRLQALGYATRGVSRSTDPAFDWKRPETWREAMQGTQA' A
#
# COMPACT_ATOMS: atom_id res chain seq x y z
N MET A 1 1.61 8.04 19.08
CA MET A 1 2.35 7.72 17.83
C MET A 1 1.36 7.07 16.89
N ASN A 2 1.12 7.62 15.70
CA ASN A 2 0.33 6.90 14.71
C ASN A 2 1.15 5.70 14.21
N PRO A 3 0.61 4.48 14.20
CA PRO A 3 1.32 3.34 13.63
C PRO A 3 1.60 3.59 12.15
N SER A 4 2.83 3.31 11.69
CA SER A 4 3.16 3.39 10.27
C SER A 4 2.25 2.41 9.51
N PRO A 5 1.65 2.81 8.37
CA PRO A 5 0.71 1.96 7.66
C PRO A 5 1.41 0.76 7.02
N ILE A 6 0.70 -0.38 6.96
CA ILE A 6 1.10 -1.55 6.19
C ILE A 6 0.91 -1.25 4.70
N LEU A 7 1.95 -1.42 3.90
CA LEU A 7 1.91 -1.21 2.47
C LEU A 7 1.21 -2.39 1.75
N ILE A 8 0.20 -2.09 0.94
CA ILE A 8 -0.49 -3.08 0.10
C ILE A 8 -0.25 -2.75 -1.38
N ILE A 9 0.65 -3.51 -2.01
CA ILE A 9 0.88 -3.39 -3.46
C ILE A 9 -0.24 -4.10 -4.21
N GLY A 10 -0.86 -3.41 -5.17
CA GLY A 10 -1.96 -3.98 -5.96
C GLY A 10 -3.31 -3.90 -5.26
N LYS A 11 -3.55 -2.85 -4.46
CA LYS A 11 -4.84 -2.56 -3.79
C LYS A 11 -6.06 -2.74 -4.69
N ASN A 12 -5.97 -2.28 -5.95
CA ASN A 12 -7.08 -2.33 -6.91
C ASN A 12 -7.38 -3.75 -7.42
N GLY A 13 -6.55 -4.74 -7.10
CA GLY A 13 -6.77 -6.14 -7.44
C GLY A 13 -7.76 -6.83 -6.49
N LYS A 14 -8.25 -8.00 -6.92
CA LYS A 14 -9.17 -8.84 -6.15
C LYS A 14 -8.59 -9.23 -4.77
N THR A 15 -7.30 -9.59 -4.74
CA THR A 15 -6.63 -10.02 -3.50
C THR A 15 -6.25 -8.83 -2.64
N GLY A 16 -5.64 -7.78 -3.24
CA GLY A 16 -5.21 -6.58 -2.52
C GLY A 16 -6.36 -5.90 -1.77
N SER A 17 -7.51 -5.73 -2.42
CA SER A 17 -8.70 -5.12 -1.79
C SER A 17 -9.23 -5.92 -0.60
N ARG A 18 -9.26 -7.26 -0.69
CA ARG A 18 -9.67 -8.12 0.44
C ARG A 18 -8.67 -8.09 1.60
N VAL A 19 -7.38 -8.01 1.31
CA VAL A 19 -6.35 -7.91 2.35
C VAL A 19 -6.45 -6.55 3.06
N GLU A 20 -6.59 -5.45 2.30
CA GLU A 20 -6.77 -4.11 2.87
C GLU A 20 -7.99 -4.05 3.80
N GLN A 21 -9.14 -4.55 3.35
CA GLN A 21 -10.37 -4.58 4.16
C GLN A 21 -10.18 -5.37 5.47
N ARG A 22 -9.50 -6.52 5.42
CA ARG A 22 -9.26 -7.33 6.63
C ARG A 22 -8.32 -6.64 7.61
N LEU A 23 -7.25 -6.02 7.13
CA LEU A 23 -6.31 -5.27 7.97
C LEU A 23 -6.98 -4.07 8.63
N GLN A 24 -7.79 -3.33 7.87
CA GLN A 24 -8.58 -2.22 8.40
C GLN A 24 -9.59 -2.68 9.45
N ALA A 25 -10.28 -3.81 9.22
CA ALA A 25 -11.20 -4.39 10.20
C ALA A 25 -10.51 -4.83 11.51
N LEU A 26 -9.22 -5.15 11.46
CA LEU A 26 -8.39 -5.46 12.63
C LEU A 26 -7.79 -4.21 13.30
N GLY A 27 -8.08 -3.00 12.79
CA GLY A 27 -7.59 -1.73 13.33
C GLY A 27 -6.20 -1.32 12.86
N TYR A 28 -5.62 -2.00 11.87
CA TYR A 28 -4.34 -1.60 11.30
C TYR A 28 -4.51 -0.46 10.29
N ALA A 29 -3.59 0.52 10.35
CA ALA A 29 -3.44 1.50 9.28
C ALA A 29 -2.87 0.82 8.03
N THR A 30 -3.42 1.13 6.86
CA THR A 30 -2.97 0.59 5.58
C THR A 30 -2.68 1.70 4.57
N ARG A 31 -1.76 1.44 3.65
CA ARG A 31 -1.53 2.26 2.46
C ARG A 31 -1.51 1.36 1.24
N GLY A 32 -2.60 1.36 0.50
CA GLY A 32 -2.63 0.65 -0.77
C GLY A 32 -2.06 1.48 -1.91
N VAL A 33 -1.18 0.87 -2.71
CA VAL A 33 -0.52 1.49 -3.85
C VAL A 33 -0.76 0.69 -5.13
N SER A 34 -0.73 1.38 -6.28
CA SER A 34 -0.83 0.78 -7.60
C SER A 34 -0.19 1.69 -8.65
N ARG A 35 -0.24 1.28 -9.93
CA ARG A 35 0.22 2.11 -11.05
C ARG A 35 -0.56 3.41 -11.23
N SER A 36 -1.78 3.48 -10.68
CA SER A 36 -2.67 4.63 -10.80
C SER A 36 -2.82 5.41 -9.48
N THR A 37 -2.04 5.11 -8.45
CA THR A 37 -2.03 5.92 -7.21
C THR A 37 -1.05 7.07 -7.32
N ASP A 38 -1.17 8.04 -6.43
CA ASP A 38 -0.20 9.11 -6.22
C ASP A 38 0.22 9.11 -4.74
N PRO A 39 1.47 8.74 -4.40
CA PRO A 39 2.53 8.26 -5.29
C PRO A 39 2.22 6.90 -5.95
N ALA A 40 2.75 6.69 -7.15
CA ALA A 40 2.55 5.47 -7.92
C ALA A 40 3.51 4.36 -7.47
N PHE A 41 3.06 3.11 -7.51
CA PHE A 41 3.95 1.94 -7.43
C PHE A 41 3.83 1.12 -8.73
N ASP A 42 4.91 1.09 -9.51
CA ASP A 42 4.97 0.30 -10.74
C ASP A 42 6.20 -0.63 -10.74
N TRP A 43 5.97 -1.94 -10.76
CA TRP A 43 7.02 -2.96 -10.82
C TRP A 43 8.00 -2.80 -11.99
N LYS A 44 7.60 -2.13 -13.08
CA LYS A 44 8.47 -1.88 -14.24
C LYS A 44 9.29 -0.60 -14.12
N ARG A 45 9.04 0.20 -13.08
CA ARG A 45 9.62 1.54 -12.88
C ARG A 45 10.15 1.68 -11.45
N PRO A 46 11.35 1.14 -11.16
CA PRO A 46 11.95 1.14 -9.82
C PRO A 46 12.07 2.54 -9.19
N GLU A 47 12.16 3.59 -10.00
CA GLU A 47 12.20 4.98 -9.55
C GLU A 47 10.94 5.40 -8.76
N THR A 48 9.82 4.72 -8.97
CA THR A 48 8.53 5.01 -8.29
C THR A 48 8.43 4.38 -6.91
N TRP A 49 9.25 3.37 -6.60
CA TRP A 49 9.05 2.54 -5.42
C TRP A 49 9.31 3.28 -4.12
N ARG A 50 10.40 4.07 -4.08
CA ARG A 50 10.84 4.75 -2.85
C ARG A 50 9.76 5.64 -2.29
N GLU A 51 9.15 6.47 -3.13
CA GLU A 51 8.11 7.41 -2.74
C GLU A 51 6.84 6.68 -2.28
N ALA A 52 6.45 5.63 -3.00
CA ALA A 52 5.29 4.80 -2.63
C ALA A 52 5.46 4.06 -1.28
N MET A 53 6.69 3.67 -0.93
CA MET A 53 7.01 2.93 0.30
C MET A 53 7.34 3.82 1.50
N GLN A 54 7.57 5.12 1.29
CA GLN A 54 8.08 6.00 2.34
C GLN A 54 7.15 6.08 3.54
N GLY A 55 7.70 5.84 4.74
CA GLY A 55 6.94 5.88 6.00
C GLY A 55 5.96 4.72 6.19
N THR A 56 6.08 3.64 5.42
CA THR A 56 5.34 2.39 5.65
C THR A 56 6.16 1.39 6.44
N GLN A 57 5.50 0.38 7.02
CA GLN A 57 6.14 -0.75 7.71
C GLN A 57 5.61 -2.08 7.17
N ALA A 58 6.29 -3.18 7.52
CA ALA A 58 5.91 -4.56 7.18
C ALA A 58 5.34 -5.28 8.39
#